data_AF-A0AAV4NJ02-F1
#
_entry.id   AF-A0AAV4NJ02-F1
#
_cell.length_a   1.000
_cell.length_b   1.000
_cell.length_c   1.000
_cell.angle_alpha   90.00
_cell.angle_beta   90.00
_cell.angle_gamma   90.00
#
_symmetry.space_group_name_H-M   'P 1'
#
loop_
_entity.id
_entity.type
_entity.pdbx_description
1 polymer ?
#
loop_
_entity_poly.entity_id
_entity_poly.type
_entity_poly.pdbx_seq_one_letter_code
_entity_poly.pdbx_strand_id
1 'polypeptide(L)'
;YFVDKLDTSHAVHPKYMKSDFRANADFSIIHYAGKVDYSADKWLLKNMDPLNENIVSLLQSSQDPFVVHIWKDAEIVGMAAATMGDTQFGARTRKGMFRTVSQLYKEQLAKLMATLRNTNPNFVRCIIPNHEKRKIDALLVLDQLRCNGVLEGIRICRQGFPNRIAFQEFRQRYELLTPNAIPKGFMDGKLACEKWIGQSKIFFRAGVLAHLEEERDLKISDLIVQFQSFCRGALARRNFHKRLQQLNAIRIIQRNCAAYLKLRNWAWWRLYTKVKPLLQVTKQEEKLSAKEDELKQVKEKMEKAEMEVSELNQKLQQLSEEKTTLAEQLQAETELCAEAEELRLRLQARKQELEDILQDMEARIEEEEERNQNMTAEKKKLQITIQDLEEQLEEEEGARQKLQLEKVTLDSKIKKLDEDFASLEDSNQKVLKERKVLEEKLLEVSQNLSEEEEKSKHLSKLKARHEATIAEIDDKLRREQQVRQELERASRKTESELNDVKEQLLEKKQQVEEIQVQLGRKEEELTQALNKCDEELIAKAQAQKMLRELENQLTEAQEDLEAEKEARAKAEKLKRDLNEVMFVDF
;
A
#
# COMPACT_ATOMS: atom_id res chain seq x y z
N TYR A 1 3.91 -19.72 -4.72
CA TYR A 1 2.48 -19.39 -4.54
C TYR A 1 2.02 -19.41 -3.08
N PHE A 2 2.10 -20.53 -2.34
CA PHE A 2 1.67 -20.54 -0.92
C PHE A 2 2.47 -19.55 -0.06
N VAL A 3 3.80 -19.58 -0.17
CA VAL A 3 4.71 -18.68 0.55
C VAL A 3 4.44 -17.22 0.18
N ASP A 4 4.26 -16.91 -1.11
CA ASP A 4 3.96 -15.54 -1.56
C ASP A 4 2.65 -15.01 -0.97
N LYS A 5 1.59 -15.84 -0.90
CA LYS A 5 0.34 -15.46 -0.22
C LYS A 5 0.54 -15.21 1.26
N LEU A 6 1.37 -16.03 1.90
CA LEU A 6 1.65 -15.94 3.33
C LEU A 6 2.45 -14.67 3.64
N ASP A 7 3.44 -14.35 2.81
CA ASP A 7 4.19 -13.10 2.82
C ASP A 7 3.27 -11.89 2.71
N THR A 8 2.38 -11.86 1.71
CA THR A 8 1.45 -10.75 1.52
C THR A 8 0.47 -10.61 2.68
N SER A 9 -0.07 -11.73 3.18
CA SER A 9 -1.08 -11.71 4.25
C SER A 9 -0.50 -11.34 5.62
N HIS A 10 0.77 -11.66 5.87
CA HIS A 10 1.39 -11.51 7.19
C HIS A 10 2.61 -10.57 7.21
N ALA A 11 2.85 -9.81 6.14
CA ALA A 11 3.99 -8.87 6.03
C ALA A 11 4.14 -7.94 7.23
N VAL A 12 3.02 -7.50 7.83
CA VAL A 12 2.99 -6.53 8.94
C VAL A 12 3.01 -7.21 10.31
N HIS A 13 2.87 -8.54 10.37
CA HIS A 13 2.74 -9.23 11.65
C HIS A 13 4.09 -9.29 12.38
N PRO A 14 4.21 -8.80 13.63
CA PRO A 14 5.49 -8.65 14.32
C PRO A 14 6.18 -9.97 14.69
N LYS A 15 5.49 -11.10 14.52
CA LYS A 15 6.04 -12.45 14.72
C LYS A 15 6.31 -13.21 13.42
N TYR A 16 5.98 -12.62 12.28
CA TYR A 16 6.25 -13.18 10.97
C TYR A 16 7.51 -12.52 10.40
N MET A 17 8.41 -13.30 9.82
CA MET A 17 9.55 -12.77 9.10
C MET A 17 9.67 -13.45 7.74
N LYS A 18 9.75 -12.61 6.71
CA LYS A 18 10.10 -13.04 5.37
C LYS A 18 11.56 -13.49 5.35
N SER A 19 11.83 -14.59 4.66
CA SER A 19 13.18 -15.11 4.51
C SER A 19 14.00 -14.28 3.53
N ASP A 20 15.31 -14.19 3.75
CA ASP A 20 16.23 -13.56 2.81
C ASP A 20 16.45 -14.48 1.60
N PHE A 21 16.72 -13.92 0.41
CA PHE A 21 16.85 -14.69 -0.83
C PHE A 21 17.98 -15.73 -0.80
N ARG A 22 18.95 -15.55 0.11
CA ARG A 22 20.10 -16.46 0.32
C ARG A 22 19.84 -17.53 1.38
N ALA A 23 18.73 -17.47 2.10
CA ALA A 23 18.44 -18.38 3.19
C ALA A 23 17.77 -19.67 2.65
N ASN A 24 18.10 -20.81 3.27
CA ASN A 24 17.51 -22.11 2.96
C ASN A 24 16.08 -22.28 3.51
N ALA A 25 15.48 -21.21 4.01
CA ALA A 25 14.15 -21.19 4.60
C ALA A 25 13.21 -20.39 3.72
N ASP A 26 11.94 -20.77 3.68
CA ASP A 26 10.92 -20.05 2.92
C ASP A 26 10.37 -18.87 3.74
N PHE A 27 10.20 -19.05 5.05
CA PHE A 27 9.81 -18.01 6.00
C PHE A 27 10.18 -18.39 7.44
N SER A 28 10.07 -17.45 8.37
CA SER A 28 10.32 -17.71 9.79
C SER A 28 9.20 -17.20 10.68
N ILE A 29 8.96 -17.90 11.79
CA ILE A 29 8.06 -17.45 12.86
C ILE A 29 8.85 -17.24 14.14
N ILE A 30 8.61 -16.10 14.80
CA ILE A 30 9.17 -15.78 16.12
C ILE A 30 8.25 -16.38 17.19
N HIS A 31 8.62 -17.57 17.67
CA HIS A 31 7.97 -18.20 18.82
C HIS A 31 8.50 -17.61 20.12
N TYR A 32 7.81 -17.90 21.24
CA TYR A 32 8.27 -17.46 22.56
C TYR A 32 9.67 -17.99 22.88
N ALA A 33 10.00 -19.22 22.46
CA ALA A 33 11.28 -19.87 22.69
C ALA A 33 12.39 -19.44 21.71
N GLY A 34 12.04 -18.72 20.63
CA GLY A 34 12.99 -18.28 19.62
C GLY A 34 12.41 -18.27 18.20
N LYS A 35 13.23 -17.78 17.27
CA LYS A 35 12.95 -17.81 15.82
C LYS A 35 13.06 -19.25 15.31
N VAL A 36 12.07 -19.70 14.54
CA VAL A 36 12.11 -20.98 13.82
C VAL A 36 11.97 -20.72 12.32
N ASP A 37 12.91 -21.25 11.57
CA ASP A 37 12.95 -21.22 10.11
C ASP A 37 12.17 -22.42 9.55
N TYR A 38 11.23 -22.15 8.64
CA TYR A 38 10.38 -23.16 8.02
C TYR A 38 10.70 -23.32 6.54
N SER A 39 10.72 -24.57 6.09
CA SER A 39 10.62 -24.90 4.66
C SER A 39 9.21 -25.39 4.39
N ALA A 40 8.52 -24.69 3.49
CA ALA A 40 7.17 -24.96 2.99
C ALA A 40 7.13 -26.05 1.92
N ASP A 41 8.29 -26.62 1.53
CA ASP A 41 8.34 -27.69 0.55
C ASP A 41 7.44 -28.87 0.95
N LYS A 42 6.65 -29.33 -0.02
CA LYS A 42 5.67 -30.42 0.11
C LYS A 42 4.61 -30.21 1.20
N TRP A 43 4.40 -29.00 1.72
CA TRP A 43 3.35 -28.76 2.73
C TRP A 43 1.96 -29.08 2.22
N LEU A 44 1.66 -28.70 0.97
CA LEU A 44 0.38 -29.05 0.34
C LEU A 44 0.19 -30.56 0.28
N LEU A 45 1.22 -31.30 -0.17
CA LEU A 45 1.18 -32.77 -0.22
C LEU A 45 0.97 -33.39 1.17
N LYS A 46 1.71 -32.93 2.19
CA LYS A 46 1.56 -33.39 3.58
C LYS A 46 0.20 -33.04 4.19
N ASN A 47 -0.39 -31.92 3.79
CA ASN A 47 -1.68 -31.47 4.30
C ASN A 47 -2.87 -32.15 3.61
N MET A 48 -2.66 -32.61 2.37
CA MET A 48 -3.60 -33.47 1.65
C MET A 48 -3.52 -34.91 2.14
N ASP A 49 -2.32 -35.40 2.49
CA ASP A 49 -2.05 -36.79 2.89
C ASP A 49 -2.66 -37.83 1.92
N PRO A 50 -2.31 -37.77 0.61
CA PRO A 50 -2.98 -38.56 -0.40
C PRO A 50 -2.68 -40.05 -0.23
N LEU A 51 -3.68 -40.82 0.17
CA LEU A 51 -3.65 -42.27 0.19
C LEU A 51 -4.27 -42.84 -1.10
N ASN A 52 -3.72 -43.95 -1.60
CA ASN A 52 -4.30 -44.65 -2.74
C ASN A 52 -5.58 -45.38 -2.30
N GLU A 53 -6.72 -44.95 -2.83
CA GLU A 53 -8.05 -45.47 -2.46
C GLU A 53 -8.17 -46.99 -2.68
N ASN A 54 -7.54 -47.51 -3.74
CA ASN A 54 -7.57 -48.95 -4.04
C ASN A 54 -6.85 -49.75 -2.95
N ILE A 55 -5.76 -49.21 -2.41
CA ILE A 55 -5.00 -49.86 -1.34
C ILE A 55 -5.79 -49.82 -0.04
N VAL A 56 -6.41 -48.68 0.28
CA VAL A 56 -7.28 -48.55 1.48
C VAL A 56 -8.45 -49.54 1.41
N SER A 57 -9.13 -49.60 0.27
CA SER A 57 -10.26 -50.52 0.07
C SER A 57 -9.82 -52.00 0.15
N LEU A 58 -8.67 -52.34 -0.42
CA LEU A 58 -8.09 -53.68 -0.30
C LEU A 58 -7.80 -54.07 1.16
N LEU A 59 -7.24 -53.14 1.95
CA LEU A 59 -6.92 -53.39 3.35
C LEU A 59 -8.17 -53.46 4.24
N GLN A 60 -9.19 -52.67 3.94
CA GLN A 60 -10.52 -52.75 4.58
C GLN A 60 -11.25 -54.06 4.28
N SER A 61 -11.00 -54.65 3.11
CA SER A 61 -11.55 -55.94 2.68
C SER A 61 -10.61 -57.13 2.92
N SER A 62 -9.55 -56.93 3.71
CA SER A 62 -8.60 -57.99 4.08
C SER A 62 -9.31 -59.17 4.75
N GLN A 63 -8.76 -60.38 4.57
CA GLN A 63 -9.23 -61.56 5.29
C GLN A 63 -8.72 -61.63 6.73
N ASP A 64 -7.70 -60.84 7.09
CA ASP A 64 -7.18 -60.76 8.45
C ASP A 64 -8.01 -59.77 9.29
N PRO A 65 -8.74 -60.23 10.32
CA PRO A 65 -9.54 -59.36 11.19
C PRO A 65 -8.75 -58.24 11.85
N PHE A 66 -7.45 -58.44 12.13
CA PHE A 66 -6.60 -57.42 12.72
C PHE A 66 -6.35 -56.27 11.74
N VAL A 67 -6.05 -56.60 10.48
CA VAL A 67 -5.87 -55.60 9.42
C VAL A 67 -7.18 -54.86 9.17
N VAL A 68 -8.30 -55.56 9.07
CA VAL A 68 -9.62 -54.93 8.94
C VAL A 68 -9.88 -53.96 10.10
N HIS A 69 -9.56 -54.35 11.34
CA HIS A 69 -9.77 -53.48 12.50
C HIS A 69 -8.90 -52.21 12.49
N ILE A 70 -7.66 -52.29 12.02
CA ILE A 70 -6.78 -51.11 11.88
C ILE A 70 -7.33 -50.14 10.84
N TRP A 71 -7.83 -50.67 9.71
CA TRP A 71 -8.24 -49.87 8.56
C TRP A 71 -9.74 -49.52 8.52
N LYS A 72 -10.53 -50.01 9.49
CA LYS A 72 -12.00 -49.82 9.53
C LYS A 72 -12.41 -48.34 9.50
N ASP A 73 -11.64 -47.47 10.16
CA ASP A 73 -11.89 -46.03 10.30
C ASP A 73 -10.94 -45.19 9.43
N ALA A 74 -10.24 -45.82 8.47
CA ALA A 74 -9.37 -45.10 7.55
C ALA A 74 -10.22 -44.23 6.61
N GLU A 75 -10.43 -42.98 6.99
CA GLU A 75 -11.03 -41.95 6.13
C GLU A 75 -9.97 -41.43 5.14
N ILE A 76 -10.27 -41.48 3.85
CA ILE A 76 -9.42 -40.86 2.82
C ILE A 76 -9.51 -39.34 2.97
N VAL A 77 -8.43 -38.72 3.44
CA VAL A 77 -8.22 -37.27 3.42
C VAL A 77 -7.92 -36.92 1.97
N GLY A 78 -8.93 -36.52 1.19
CA GLY A 78 -8.73 -36.36 -0.24
C GLY A 78 -10.00 -36.12 -1.04
N MET A 79 -9.78 -35.74 -2.29
CA MET A 79 -10.74 -35.30 -3.31
C MET A 79 -11.73 -36.42 -3.71
N ALA A 80 -12.51 -36.94 -2.77
CA ALA A 80 -13.61 -37.83 -3.11
C ALA A 80 -14.72 -36.97 -3.71
N ALA A 81 -14.99 -37.17 -5.01
CA ALA A 81 -16.20 -36.67 -5.66
C ALA A 81 -17.41 -37.01 -4.79
N ALA A 82 -18.33 -36.07 -4.66
CA ALA A 82 -19.56 -36.21 -3.88
C ALA A 82 -20.39 -37.42 -4.37
N THR A 83 -20.12 -38.61 -3.83
CA THR A 83 -21.06 -39.73 -3.92
C THR A 83 -21.94 -39.65 -2.68
N MET A 84 -23.13 -39.07 -2.89
CA MET A 84 -24.27 -39.11 -1.96
C MET A 84 -24.59 -40.57 -1.63
N GLY A 85 -24.10 -41.05 -0.49
CA GLY A 85 -24.43 -42.37 0.04
C GLY A 85 -24.99 -42.23 1.45
N ASP A 86 -26.28 -42.49 1.61
CA ASP A 86 -26.96 -42.61 2.90
C ASP A 86 -26.35 -43.77 3.70
N THR A 87 -25.64 -43.46 4.79
CA THR A 87 -25.31 -44.44 5.82
C THR A 87 -26.01 -44.09 7.12
N GLN A 88 -26.85 -45.03 7.54
CA GLN A 88 -27.77 -45.00 8.66
C GLN A 88 -27.04 -45.21 10.00
N PHE A 89 -26.22 -44.25 10.47
CA PHE A 89 -25.88 -44.10 11.90
C PHE A 89 -25.05 -42.81 12.16
N GLY A 90 -25.69 -41.75 12.69
CA GLY A 90 -25.19 -40.86 13.75
C GLY A 90 -23.90 -40.02 13.60
N ALA A 91 -23.08 -40.15 12.56
CA ALA A 91 -21.91 -39.29 12.37
C ALA A 91 -21.71 -38.97 10.88
N ARG A 92 -22.37 -37.91 10.40
CA ARG A 92 -22.09 -37.37 9.06
C ARG A 92 -20.77 -36.60 9.08
N THR A 93 -19.63 -37.28 9.04
CA THR A 93 -18.47 -36.72 8.33
C THR A 93 -18.82 -36.82 6.84
N ARG A 94 -19.23 -35.70 6.22
CA ARG A 94 -19.50 -35.67 4.77
C ARG A 94 -18.27 -36.19 4.02
N LYS A 95 -18.36 -37.40 3.46
CA LYS A 95 -17.51 -37.87 2.35
C LYS A 95 -17.72 -36.88 1.20
N GLY A 96 -16.76 -35.99 0.99
CA GLY A 96 -16.82 -34.95 -0.05
C GLY A 96 -16.44 -33.53 0.43
N MET A 97 -16.29 -33.31 1.74
CA MET A 97 -15.60 -32.11 2.21
C MET A 97 -14.10 -32.38 2.11
N PHE A 98 -13.34 -31.50 1.43
CA PHE A 98 -11.88 -31.50 1.50
C PHE A 98 -11.44 -31.17 2.92
N ARG A 99 -11.52 -32.15 3.81
CA ARG A 99 -10.96 -32.06 5.14
C ARG A 99 -9.48 -32.28 4.97
N THR A 100 -8.69 -31.25 5.26
CA THR A 100 -7.23 -31.36 5.28
C THR A 100 -6.76 -31.84 6.64
N VAL A 101 -5.57 -32.43 6.71
CA VAL A 101 -4.95 -32.86 7.98
C VAL A 101 -4.90 -31.70 8.99
N SER A 102 -4.57 -30.49 8.54
CA SER A 102 -4.52 -29.31 9.41
C SER A 102 -5.88 -28.94 10.00
N GLN A 103 -6.97 -29.07 9.24
CA GLN A 103 -8.31 -28.76 9.72
C GLN A 103 -8.78 -29.77 10.78
N LEU A 104 -8.50 -31.07 10.56
CA LEU A 104 -8.76 -32.13 11.54
C LEU A 104 -8.05 -31.84 12.87
N TYR A 105 -6.75 -31.53 12.82
CA TYR A 105 -5.99 -31.23 14.03
C TYR A 105 -6.44 -29.93 14.69
N LYS A 106 -6.86 -28.92 13.92
CA LYS A 106 -7.40 -27.67 14.47
C LYS A 106 -8.67 -27.90 15.29
N GLU A 107 -9.59 -28.73 14.82
CA GLU A 107 -10.82 -29.10 15.54
C GLU A 107 -10.53 -29.90 16.80
N GLN A 108 -9.66 -30.90 16.72
CA GLN A 108 -9.24 -31.68 17.88
C GLN A 108 -8.54 -30.81 18.93
N LEU A 109 -7.66 -29.90 18.49
CA LEU A 109 -6.96 -28.96 19.36
C LEU A 109 -7.95 -27.99 20.01
N ALA A 110 -8.96 -27.50 19.29
CA ALA A 110 -9.99 -26.62 19.87
C ALA A 110 -10.77 -27.32 20.99
N LYS A 111 -11.17 -28.59 20.78
CA LYS A 111 -11.82 -29.41 21.81
C LYS A 111 -10.92 -29.62 23.02
N LEU A 112 -9.66 -29.99 22.79
CA LEU A 112 -8.67 -30.14 23.86
C LEU A 112 -8.48 -28.84 24.66
N MET A 113 -8.37 -27.70 23.96
CA MET A 113 -8.21 -26.39 24.61
C MET A 113 -9.43 -26.00 25.44
N ALA A 114 -10.64 -26.34 25.00
CA ALA A 114 -11.86 -26.15 25.79
C ALA A 114 -11.83 -26.99 27.08
N THR A 115 -11.44 -28.26 26.98
CA THR A 115 -11.26 -29.13 28.16
C THR A 115 -10.21 -28.56 29.11
N LEU A 116 -9.03 -28.19 28.61
CA LEU A 116 -7.95 -27.66 29.44
C LEU A 116 -8.34 -26.36 30.15
N ARG A 117 -9.03 -25.44 29.48
CA ARG A 117 -9.52 -24.18 30.07
C ARG A 117 -10.54 -24.38 31.19
N ASN A 118 -11.30 -25.49 31.14
CA ASN A 118 -12.33 -25.83 32.12
C ASN A 118 -11.81 -26.72 33.26
N THR A 119 -10.50 -26.94 33.34
CA THR A 119 -9.86 -27.71 34.40
C THR A 119 -8.94 -26.85 35.26
N ASN A 120 -8.47 -27.38 36.39
CA ASN A 120 -7.44 -26.71 37.19
C ASN A 120 -6.04 -27.18 36.73
N PRO A 121 -5.27 -26.33 36.03
CA PRO A 121 -4.01 -26.75 35.44
C PRO A 121 -2.89 -26.84 36.49
N ASN A 122 -2.11 -27.92 36.42
CA ASN A 122 -0.88 -28.08 37.17
C ASN A 122 0.29 -28.09 36.18
N PHE A 123 1.28 -27.23 36.41
CA PHE A 123 2.39 -27.02 35.47
C PHE A 123 3.68 -27.68 35.97
N VAL A 124 4.29 -28.49 35.10
CA VAL A 124 5.67 -28.96 35.25
C VAL A 124 6.45 -28.39 34.07
N ARG A 125 7.42 -27.51 34.34
CA ARG A 125 8.26 -26.89 33.31
C ARG A 125 9.61 -27.62 33.24
N CYS A 126 9.79 -28.41 32.20
CA CYS A 126 11.05 -29.11 31.96
C CYS A 126 12.09 -28.14 31.38
N ILE A 127 13.32 -28.21 31.89
CA ILE A 127 14.45 -27.41 31.42
C ILE A 127 15.51 -28.34 30.84
N ILE A 128 15.91 -28.08 29.60
CA ILE A 128 16.97 -28.82 28.92
C ILE A 128 18.31 -28.39 29.50
N PRO A 129 19.11 -29.30 30.07
CA PRO A 129 20.37 -28.93 30.70
C PRO A 129 21.45 -28.58 29.67
N ASN A 130 21.45 -29.23 28.49
CA ASN A 130 22.36 -29.00 27.36
C ASN A 130 21.90 -29.85 26.15
N HIS A 131 22.43 -29.57 24.96
CA HIS A 131 22.15 -30.35 23.73
C HIS A 131 23.02 -31.59 23.57
N GLU A 132 24.20 -31.64 24.20
CA GLU A 132 25.16 -32.75 24.09
C GLU A 132 24.86 -33.95 25.01
N LYS A 133 23.78 -33.86 25.81
CA LYS A 133 23.40 -34.80 26.88
C LYS A 133 24.50 -35.04 27.93
N ARG A 134 25.29 -34.01 28.25
CA ARG A 134 26.41 -34.02 29.23
C ARG A 134 26.18 -33.00 30.36
N LYS A 135 27.11 -32.06 30.55
CA LYS A 135 27.13 -31.05 31.62
C LYS A 135 26.13 -29.92 31.35
N ILE A 136 25.64 -29.30 32.41
CA ILE A 136 24.69 -28.18 32.31
C ILE A 136 25.36 -26.99 31.62
N ASP A 137 24.69 -26.45 30.61
CA ASP A 137 24.99 -25.18 29.96
C ASP A 137 24.17 -24.07 30.62
N ALA A 138 24.86 -23.17 31.32
CA ALA A 138 24.23 -22.11 32.08
C ALA A 138 23.51 -21.07 31.19
N LEU A 139 24.04 -20.77 30.00
CA LEU A 139 23.43 -19.77 29.10
C LEU A 139 22.14 -20.31 28.50
N LEU A 140 22.17 -21.57 28.05
CA LEU A 140 20.98 -22.26 27.54
C LEU A 140 19.87 -22.35 28.60
N VAL A 141 20.22 -22.66 29.84
CA VAL A 141 19.25 -22.71 30.95
C VAL A 141 18.69 -21.30 31.25
N LEU A 142 19.54 -20.27 31.26
CA LEU A 142 19.11 -18.90 31.52
C LEU A 142 18.09 -18.41 30.48
N ASP A 143 18.34 -18.69 29.20
CA ASP A 143 17.43 -18.31 28.12
C ASP A 143 16.10 -19.06 28.22
N GLN A 144 16.12 -20.35 28.57
CA GLN A 144 14.91 -21.12 28.83
C GLN A 144 14.09 -20.56 30.00
N LEU A 145 14.74 -20.15 31.11
CA LEU A 145 14.05 -19.59 32.26
C LEU A 145 13.36 -18.26 31.93
N ARG A 146 13.98 -17.46 31.05
CA ARG A 146 13.41 -16.19 30.55
C ARG A 146 12.26 -16.44 29.60
N CYS A 147 12.45 -17.25 28.55
CA CYS A 147 11.44 -17.44 27.52
C CYS A 147 10.21 -18.22 28.02
N ASN A 148 10.42 -19.17 28.92
CA ASN A 148 9.31 -19.89 29.56
C ASN A 148 8.53 -18.99 30.54
N GLY A 149 9.03 -17.79 30.91
CA GLY A 149 8.42 -16.93 31.90
C GLY A 149 8.46 -17.52 33.31
N VAL A 150 9.50 -18.29 33.63
CA VAL A 150 9.67 -18.89 34.98
C VAL A 150 9.90 -17.78 36.00
N LEU A 151 10.68 -16.76 35.64
CA LEU A 151 10.97 -15.62 36.53
C LEU A 151 9.69 -14.82 36.83
N GLU A 152 8.88 -14.54 35.82
CA GLU A 152 7.57 -13.89 35.95
C GLU A 152 6.60 -14.74 36.77
N GLY A 153 6.57 -16.05 36.53
CA GLY A 153 5.79 -17.00 37.32
C GLY A 153 6.15 -16.97 38.80
N ILE A 154 7.45 -17.05 39.12
CA ILE A 154 7.94 -16.94 40.50
C ILE A 154 7.62 -15.56 41.10
N ARG A 155 7.79 -14.47 40.33
CA ARG A 155 7.49 -13.11 40.78
C ARG A 155 6.02 -12.97 41.16
N ILE A 156 5.10 -13.45 40.32
CA ILE A 156 3.66 -13.45 40.59
C ILE A 156 3.33 -14.35 41.80
N CYS A 157 3.92 -15.54 41.91
CA CYS A 157 3.69 -16.41 43.07
C CYS A 157 4.19 -15.80 44.38
N ARG A 158 5.31 -15.05 44.36
CA ARG A 158 5.86 -14.36 45.53
C ARG A 158 5.07 -13.09 45.89
N GLN A 159 4.69 -12.29 44.89
CA GLN A 159 3.96 -11.03 45.10
C GLN A 159 2.47 -11.24 45.31
N GLY A 160 1.91 -12.32 44.78
CA GLY A 160 0.51 -12.70 44.91
C GLY A 160 0.25 -13.71 46.03
N PHE A 161 -0.92 -14.33 45.93
CA PHE A 161 -1.44 -15.32 46.86
C PHE A 161 -1.83 -16.57 46.08
N PRO A 162 -0.91 -17.55 45.97
CA PRO A 162 -1.13 -18.72 45.11
C PRO A 162 -2.27 -19.61 45.64
N ASN A 163 -2.47 -19.64 46.96
CA ASN A 163 -3.46 -20.47 47.61
C ASN A 163 -4.70 -19.64 47.95
N ARG A 164 -5.89 -20.13 47.57
CA ARG A 164 -7.17 -19.45 47.77
C ARG A 164 -8.20 -20.46 48.27
N ILE A 165 -8.81 -20.18 49.41
CA ILE A 165 -9.80 -21.08 50.02
C ILE A 165 -11.08 -20.29 50.28
N ALA A 166 -12.25 -20.91 50.05
CA ALA A 166 -13.52 -20.29 50.38
C ALA A 166 -13.63 -20.09 51.90
N PHE A 167 -14.26 -18.99 52.34
CA PHE A 167 -14.35 -18.69 53.76
C PHE A 167 -14.97 -19.84 54.59
N GLN A 168 -16.06 -20.41 54.08
CA GLN A 168 -16.75 -21.53 54.73
C GLN A 168 -15.83 -22.74 54.91
N GLU A 169 -15.05 -23.09 53.89
CA GLU A 169 -14.11 -24.21 53.93
C GLU A 169 -12.95 -23.94 54.90
N PHE A 170 -12.42 -22.72 54.92
CA PHE A 170 -11.37 -22.32 55.86
C PHE A 170 -11.84 -22.45 57.31
N ARG A 171 -13.02 -21.90 57.63
CA ARG A 171 -13.60 -22.02 58.96
C ARG A 171 -13.80 -23.48 59.33
N GLN A 172 -14.46 -24.26 58.47
CA GLN A 172 -14.72 -25.68 58.73
C GLN A 172 -13.44 -26.48 58.99
N ARG A 173 -12.33 -26.17 58.28
CA ARG A 173 -11.06 -26.87 58.46
C ARG A 173 -10.32 -26.47 59.72
N TYR A 174 -10.20 -25.17 60.01
CA TYR A 174 -9.27 -24.66 61.01
C TYR A 174 -9.93 -24.16 62.30
N GLU A 175 -11.26 -24.15 62.43
CA GLU A 175 -11.96 -23.79 63.69
C GLU A 175 -11.54 -24.67 64.88
N LEU A 176 -11.09 -25.91 64.61
CA LEU A 176 -10.50 -26.80 65.61
C LEU A 176 -9.24 -26.22 66.28
N LEU A 177 -8.46 -25.40 65.58
CA LEU A 177 -7.21 -24.81 66.10
C LEU A 177 -7.49 -23.71 67.12
N THR A 178 -8.63 -23.03 67.00
CA THR A 178 -9.01 -21.88 67.83
C THR A 178 -10.41 -22.06 68.40
N PRO A 179 -10.62 -23.06 69.28
CA PRO A 179 -11.91 -23.28 69.91
C PRO A 179 -12.34 -22.02 70.68
N ASN A 180 -13.59 -21.60 70.49
CA ASN A 180 -14.20 -20.41 71.10
C ASN A 180 -13.71 -19.03 70.60
N ALA A 181 -12.82 -18.97 69.60
CA ALA A 181 -12.46 -17.68 68.98
C ALA A 181 -13.64 -17.06 68.21
N ILE A 182 -14.53 -17.89 67.66
CA ILE A 182 -15.72 -17.47 66.93
C ILE A 182 -16.97 -17.86 67.74
N PRO A 183 -17.89 -16.93 68.04
CA PRO A 183 -19.18 -17.22 68.66
C PRO A 183 -19.99 -18.26 67.88
N LYS A 184 -20.84 -19.01 68.61
CA LYS A 184 -21.78 -19.95 68.01
C LYS A 184 -22.85 -19.16 67.23
N GLY A 185 -22.89 -19.34 65.90
CA GLY A 185 -23.83 -18.66 65.01
C GLY A 185 -23.21 -18.28 63.66
N PHE A 186 -24.02 -17.64 62.81
CA PHE A 186 -23.53 -17.04 61.58
C PHE A 186 -22.70 -15.79 61.93
N MET A 187 -21.48 -15.75 61.43
CA MET A 187 -20.60 -14.58 61.47
C MET A 187 -20.15 -14.32 60.05
N ASP A 188 -20.20 -13.06 59.62
CA ASP A 188 -19.66 -12.65 58.32
C ASP A 188 -18.19 -13.06 58.24
N GLY A 189 -17.82 -13.72 57.16
CA GLY A 189 -16.46 -14.21 56.97
C GLY A 189 -15.41 -13.11 56.90
N LYS A 190 -15.83 -11.90 56.55
CA LYS A 190 -14.96 -10.72 56.62
C LYS A 190 -14.69 -10.24 58.05
N LEU A 191 -15.63 -10.45 58.98
CA LEU A 191 -15.49 -10.10 60.39
C LEU A 191 -14.72 -11.16 61.19
N ALA A 192 -14.77 -12.43 60.76
CA ALA A 192 -14.12 -13.55 61.44
C ALA A 192 -12.60 -13.66 61.18
N CYS A 193 -12.06 -12.95 60.19
CA CYS A 193 -10.64 -12.93 59.85
C CYS A 193 -10.20 -11.47 59.76
N GLU A 194 -9.11 -11.04 60.41
CA GLU A 194 -8.72 -9.62 60.40
C GLU A 194 -7.72 -9.25 59.28
N LYS A 195 -7.14 -10.25 58.58
CA LYS A 195 -6.11 -10.02 57.55
C LYS A 195 -6.31 -10.92 56.33
N TRP A 196 -6.09 -10.36 55.13
CA TRP A 196 -6.02 -11.04 53.81
C TRP A 196 -7.33 -11.60 53.22
N ILE A 197 -8.41 -10.81 53.26
CA ILE A 197 -9.76 -11.22 52.83
C ILE A 197 -10.12 -10.63 51.46
N GLY A 198 -10.60 -11.46 50.54
CA GLY A 198 -11.47 -11.02 49.45
C GLY A 198 -12.94 -11.30 49.75
N GLN A 199 -13.88 -10.86 48.90
CA GLN A 199 -15.32 -10.92 49.19
C GLN A 199 -15.86 -12.31 49.59
N SER A 200 -15.34 -13.39 49.01
CA SER A 200 -15.82 -14.77 49.26
C SER A 200 -14.71 -15.77 49.59
N LYS A 201 -13.44 -15.38 49.44
CA LYS A 201 -12.27 -16.26 49.57
C LYS A 201 -11.18 -15.59 50.41
N ILE A 202 -10.44 -16.40 51.14
CA ILE A 202 -9.23 -16.03 51.86
C ILE A 202 -8.02 -16.38 51.01
N PHE A 203 -7.03 -15.49 51.00
CA PHE A 203 -5.86 -15.58 50.15
C PHE A 203 -4.61 -15.80 51.00
N PHE A 204 -3.91 -16.91 50.78
CA PHE A 204 -2.71 -17.28 51.54
C PHE A 204 -1.44 -17.04 50.72
N ARG A 205 -0.41 -16.55 51.41
CA ARG A 205 0.97 -16.61 50.92
C ARG A 205 1.44 -18.07 50.88
N ALA A 206 2.46 -18.34 50.07
CA ALA A 206 3.13 -19.64 50.08
C ALA A 206 3.62 -20.00 51.49
N GLY A 207 3.48 -21.26 51.88
CA GLY A 207 3.90 -21.77 53.20
C GLY A 207 2.87 -21.61 54.33
N VAL A 208 2.08 -20.53 54.37
CA VAL A 208 1.12 -20.28 55.47
C VAL A 208 0.10 -21.40 55.60
N LEU A 209 -0.47 -21.82 54.47
CA LEU A 209 -1.47 -22.90 54.45
C LEU A 209 -0.89 -24.25 54.90
N ALA A 210 0.37 -24.53 54.51
CA ALA A 210 1.04 -25.77 54.90
C ALA A 210 1.26 -25.82 56.42
N HIS A 211 1.65 -24.70 57.02
CA HIS A 211 1.79 -24.61 58.47
C HIS A 211 0.46 -24.77 59.21
N LEU A 212 -0.64 -24.19 58.70
CA LEU A 212 -1.97 -24.39 59.29
C LEU A 212 -2.46 -25.84 59.19
N GLU A 213 -2.15 -26.54 58.08
CA GLU A 213 -2.45 -27.97 57.97
C GLU A 213 -1.61 -28.81 58.93
N GLU A 214 -0.33 -28.47 59.12
CA GLU A 214 0.54 -29.17 60.08
C GLU A 214 0.02 -29.05 61.53
N GLU A 215 -0.32 -27.84 61.97
CA GLU A 215 -0.92 -27.61 63.29
C GLU A 215 -2.26 -28.36 63.45
N ARG A 216 -3.06 -28.37 62.37
CA ARG A 216 -4.34 -29.08 62.34
C ARG A 216 -4.14 -30.59 62.47
N ASP A 217 -3.20 -31.16 61.74
CA ASP A 217 -2.88 -32.58 61.77
C ASP A 217 -2.36 -33.02 63.14
N LEU A 218 -1.55 -32.19 63.81
CA LEU A 218 -1.15 -32.43 65.20
C LEU A 218 -2.36 -32.48 66.13
N LYS A 219 -3.28 -31.51 66.02
CA LYS A 219 -4.47 -31.46 66.88
C LYS A 219 -5.44 -32.60 66.62
N ILE A 220 -5.62 -32.98 65.35
CA ILE A 220 -6.43 -34.14 64.97
C ILE A 220 -5.78 -35.42 65.50
N SER A 221 -4.45 -35.55 65.39
CA SER A 221 -3.74 -36.73 65.88
C SER A 221 -3.99 -36.98 67.37
N ASP A 222 -3.93 -35.94 68.21
CA ASP A 222 -4.25 -36.04 69.64
C ASP A 222 -5.70 -36.53 69.87
N LEU A 223 -6.67 -35.95 69.14
CA LEU A 223 -8.07 -36.34 69.23
C LEU A 223 -8.29 -37.79 68.76
N ILE A 224 -7.62 -38.21 67.70
CA ILE A 224 -7.69 -39.57 67.18
C ILE A 224 -7.09 -40.55 68.18
N VAL A 225 -5.97 -40.22 68.83
CA VAL A 225 -5.39 -41.06 69.90
C VAL A 225 -6.38 -41.23 71.06
N GLN A 226 -7.05 -40.14 71.49
CA GLN A 226 -8.09 -40.20 72.52
C GLN A 226 -9.28 -41.06 72.07
N PHE A 227 -9.80 -40.84 70.86
CA PHE A 227 -10.89 -41.63 70.29
C PHE A 227 -10.53 -43.12 70.21
N GLN A 228 -9.35 -43.44 69.71
CA GLN A 228 -8.84 -44.80 69.65
C GLN A 228 -8.75 -45.43 71.05
N SER A 229 -8.38 -44.68 72.08
CA SER A 229 -8.36 -45.16 73.46
C SER A 229 -9.77 -45.55 73.96
N PHE A 230 -10.80 -44.77 73.63
CA PHE A 230 -12.19 -45.10 73.94
C PHE A 230 -12.65 -46.35 73.19
N CYS A 231 -12.37 -46.44 71.89
CA CYS A 231 -12.71 -47.62 71.08
C CYS A 231 -12.04 -48.89 71.62
N ARG A 232 -10.73 -48.84 71.91
CA ARG A 232 -9.99 -49.96 72.51
C ARG A 232 -10.56 -50.33 73.88
N GLY A 233 -10.90 -49.35 74.71
CA GLY A 233 -11.54 -49.57 76.01
C GLY A 233 -12.91 -50.22 75.91
N ALA A 234 -13.75 -49.78 74.96
CA ALA A 234 -15.07 -50.38 74.71
C ALA A 234 -14.95 -51.83 74.22
N LEU A 235 -14.06 -52.10 73.26
CA LEU A 235 -13.78 -53.44 72.77
C LEU A 235 -13.22 -54.36 73.86
N ALA A 236 -12.28 -53.86 74.67
CA ALA A 236 -11.69 -54.60 75.78
C ALA A 236 -12.74 -54.98 76.83
N ARG A 237 -13.63 -54.06 77.22
CA ARG A 237 -14.73 -54.34 78.15
C ARG A 237 -15.72 -55.37 77.59
N ARG A 238 -16.08 -55.27 76.32
CA ARG A 238 -16.95 -56.27 75.66
C ARG A 238 -16.29 -57.65 75.63
N ASN A 239 -15.00 -57.71 75.30
CA ASN A 239 -14.23 -58.96 75.30
C ASN A 239 -14.07 -59.53 76.72
N PHE A 240 -13.85 -58.69 77.72
CA PHE A 240 -13.81 -59.10 79.12
C PHE A 240 -15.14 -59.70 79.58
N HIS A 241 -16.26 -59.04 79.26
CA HIS A 241 -17.59 -59.57 79.59
C HIS A 241 -17.84 -60.93 78.91
N LYS A 242 -17.43 -61.08 77.64
CA LYS A 242 -17.48 -62.36 76.93
C LYS A 242 -16.65 -63.45 77.64
N ARG A 243 -15.44 -63.12 78.12
CA ARG A 243 -14.59 -64.05 78.89
C ARG A 243 -15.21 -64.41 80.26
N LEU A 244 -15.83 -63.45 80.94
CA LEU A 244 -16.54 -63.70 82.20
C LEU A 244 -17.73 -64.65 82.00
N GLN A 245 -18.53 -64.42 80.95
CA GLN A 245 -19.60 -65.33 80.55
C GLN A 245 -19.06 -66.73 80.22
N GLN A 246 -17.94 -66.83 79.49
CA GLN A 246 -17.28 -68.11 79.20
C GLN A 246 -16.81 -68.81 80.48
N LEU A 247 -16.20 -68.11 81.44
CA LEU A 247 -15.79 -68.69 82.72
C LEU A 247 -16.98 -69.26 83.52
N ASN A 248 -18.08 -68.51 83.58
CA ASN A 248 -19.31 -68.98 84.22
C ASN A 248 -19.90 -70.18 83.48
N ALA A 249 -19.95 -70.13 82.14
CA ALA A 249 -20.41 -71.25 81.32
C ALA A 249 -19.55 -72.50 81.54
N ILE A 250 -18.21 -72.37 81.62
CA ILE A 250 -17.31 -73.49 81.90
C ILE A 250 -17.65 -74.15 83.24
N ARG A 251 -17.85 -73.37 84.31
CA ARG A 251 -18.22 -73.92 85.63
C ARG A 251 -19.57 -74.64 85.59
N ILE A 252 -20.56 -74.06 84.91
CA ILE A 252 -21.89 -74.67 84.74
C ILE A 252 -21.78 -75.97 83.93
N ILE A 253 -21.03 -75.97 82.82
CA ILE A 253 -20.79 -77.17 82.00
C ILE A 253 -20.11 -78.24 82.82
N GLN A 254 -19.04 -77.93 83.55
CA GLN A 254 -18.33 -78.89 84.42
C GLN A 254 -19.27 -79.51 85.47
N ARG A 255 -20.07 -78.68 86.16
CA ARG A 255 -21.07 -79.15 87.14
C ARG A 255 -22.13 -80.03 86.49
N ASN A 256 -22.64 -79.63 85.32
CA ASN A 256 -23.65 -80.40 84.58
C ASN A 256 -23.10 -81.73 84.05
N CYS A 257 -21.87 -81.76 83.55
CA CYS A 257 -21.20 -82.99 83.15
C CYS A 257 -21.04 -83.94 84.34
N ALA A 258 -20.61 -83.44 85.51
CA ALA A 258 -20.52 -84.25 86.72
C ALA A 258 -21.90 -84.79 87.17
N ALA A 259 -22.95 -83.96 87.13
CA ALA A 259 -24.31 -84.37 87.42
C ALA A 259 -24.82 -85.42 86.42
N TYR A 260 -24.56 -85.23 85.13
CA TYR A 260 -24.92 -86.18 84.07
C TYR A 260 -24.24 -87.53 84.26
N LEU A 261 -22.95 -87.57 84.63
CA LEU A 261 -22.24 -88.82 84.91
C LEU A 261 -22.90 -89.62 86.05
N LYS A 262 -23.49 -88.93 87.05
CA LYS A 262 -24.28 -89.57 88.11
C LYS A 262 -25.67 -90.01 87.63
N LEU A 263 -26.35 -89.17 86.86
CA LEU A 263 -27.74 -89.37 86.44
C LEU A 263 -27.90 -90.33 85.24
N ARG A 264 -26.91 -90.46 84.36
CA ARG A 264 -27.04 -91.21 83.09
C ARG A 264 -27.45 -92.67 83.26
N ASN A 265 -27.05 -93.29 84.38
CA ASN A 265 -27.37 -94.68 84.70
C ASN A 265 -28.62 -94.81 85.57
N TRP A 266 -29.21 -93.70 86.06
CA TRP A 266 -30.39 -93.73 86.91
C TRP A 266 -31.66 -94.01 86.08
N ALA A 267 -32.42 -95.03 86.47
CA ALA A 267 -33.57 -95.51 85.70
C ALA A 267 -34.66 -94.44 85.48
N TRP A 268 -34.99 -93.65 86.52
CA TRP A 268 -35.98 -92.57 86.42
C TRP A 268 -35.55 -91.46 85.45
N TRP A 269 -34.26 -91.14 85.38
CA TRP A 269 -33.75 -90.16 84.42
C TRP A 269 -33.84 -90.66 82.97
N ARG A 270 -33.58 -91.96 82.72
CA ARG A 270 -33.77 -92.59 81.40
C ARG A 270 -35.23 -92.59 80.96
N LEU A 271 -36.16 -92.82 81.91
CA LEU A 271 -37.59 -92.73 81.63
C LEU A 271 -37.99 -91.29 81.28
N TYR A 272 -37.62 -90.32 82.12
CA TYR A 272 -37.91 -88.91 81.89
C TYR A 272 -37.39 -88.39 80.54
N THR A 273 -36.15 -88.72 80.18
CA THR A 273 -35.54 -88.29 78.90
C THR A 273 -36.19 -88.91 77.67
N LYS A 274 -36.72 -90.14 77.76
CA LYS A 274 -37.49 -90.77 76.67
C LYS A 274 -38.91 -90.24 76.55
N VAL A 275 -39.55 -89.92 77.67
CA VAL A 275 -40.97 -89.50 77.70
C VAL A 275 -41.13 -88.00 77.43
N LYS A 276 -40.22 -87.14 77.91
CA LYS A 276 -40.33 -85.68 77.78
C LYS A 276 -40.48 -85.17 76.33
N PRO A 277 -39.74 -85.69 75.31
CA PRO A 277 -39.91 -85.24 73.92
C PRO A 277 -41.26 -85.61 73.29
N LEU A 278 -41.94 -86.63 73.84
CA LEU A 278 -43.27 -87.05 73.40
C LEU A 278 -44.37 -86.11 73.91
N LEU A 279 -44.06 -85.27 74.91
CA LEU A 279 -44.92 -84.21 75.43
C LEU A 279 -44.70 -82.92 74.61
N GLN A 280 -45.09 -82.91 73.33
CA GLN A 280 -44.74 -81.86 72.36
C GLN A 280 -45.44 -80.51 72.56
N VAL A 281 -46.49 -80.44 73.38
CA VAL A 281 -47.48 -79.36 73.33
C VAL A 281 -46.97 -78.00 73.87
N THR A 282 -45.98 -77.97 74.75
CA THR A 282 -45.60 -76.73 75.47
C THR A 282 -44.55 -75.85 74.79
N LYS A 283 -43.95 -76.26 73.66
CA LYS A 283 -42.88 -75.50 72.96
C LYS A 283 -43.21 -75.04 71.54
N GLN A 284 -44.40 -75.37 71.03
CA GLN A 284 -44.81 -74.97 69.67
C GLN A 284 -45.24 -73.50 69.62
N GLU A 285 -45.91 -73.01 70.65
CA GLU A 285 -46.43 -71.63 70.71
C GLU A 285 -45.30 -70.58 70.72
N GLU A 286 -44.27 -70.78 71.55
CA GLU A 286 -43.07 -69.90 71.56
C GLU A 286 -42.35 -69.88 70.21
N LYS A 287 -42.25 -71.02 69.53
CA LYS A 287 -41.62 -71.10 68.21
C LYS A 287 -42.46 -70.42 67.13
N LEU A 288 -43.78 -70.53 67.23
CA LEU A 288 -44.71 -69.94 66.27
C LEU A 288 -44.67 -68.41 66.41
N SER A 289 -44.73 -67.88 67.64
CA SER A 289 -44.57 -66.46 67.92
C SER A 289 -43.22 -65.90 67.42
N ALA A 290 -42.11 -66.60 67.68
CA ALA A 290 -40.80 -66.16 67.17
C ALA A 290 -40.72 -66.14 65.63
N LYS A 291 -41.41 -67.07 64.96
CA LYS A 291 -41.48 -67.13 63.50
C LYS A 291 -42.39 -66.04 62.92
N GLU A 292 -43.46 -65.69 63.62
CA GLU A 292 -44.33 -64.58 63.23
C GLU A 292 -43.61 -63.23 63.32
N ASP A 293 -42.83 -63.00 64.39
CA ASP A 293 -42.02 -61.79 64.54
C ASP A 293 -40.93 -61.68 63.46
N GLU A 294 -40.26 -62.79 63.14
CA GLU A 294 -39.26 -62.86 62.06
C GLU A 294 -39.91 -62.55 60.70
N LEU A 295 -41.08 -63.15 60.43
CA LEU A 295 -41.84 -62.90 59.20
C LEU A 295 -42.25 -61.43 59.09
N LYS A 296 -42.69 -60.83 60.19
CA LYS A 296 -43.08 -59.40 60.22
C LYS A 296 -41.89 -58.50 59.90
N GLN A 297 -40.74 -58.72 60.54
CA GLN A 297 -39.53 -57.93 60.27
C GLN A 297 -39.03 -58.07 58.83
N VAL A 298 -39.12 -59.27 58.25
CA VAL A 298 -38.72 -59.50 56.86
C VAL A 298 -39.67 -58.80 55.90
N LYS A 299 -40.98 -58.85 56.14
CA LYS A 299 -41.98 -58.13 55.33
C LYS A 299 -41.77 -56.62 55.37
N GLU A 300 -41.58 -56.03 56.55
CA GLU A 300 -41.35 -54.58 56.67
C GLU A 300 -40.06 -54.13 55.95
N LYS A 301 -39.01 -54.97 55.97
CA LYS A 301 -37.76 -54.68 55.22
C LYS A 301 -37.95 -54.81 53.71
N MET A 302 -38.69 -55.83 53.29
CA MET A 302 -39.00 -56.06 51.87
C MET A 302 -39.80 -54.88 51.31
N GLU A 303 -40.85 -54.44 52.00
CA GLU A 303 -41.70 -53.32 51.57
C GLU A 303 -40.91 -52.00 51.46
N LYS A 304 -40.03 -51.71 52.43
CA LYS A 304 -39.13 -50.55 52.36
C LYS A 304 -38.17 -50.62 51.17
N ALA A 305 -37.58 -51.79 50.93
CA ALA A 305 -36.67 -51.98 49.81
C ALA A 305 -37.39 -51.86 48.47
N GLU A 306 -38.62 -52.38 48.36
CA GLU A 306 -39.46 -52.25 47.15
C GLU A 306 -39.80 -50.78 46.87
N MET A 307 -40.13 -50.00 47.90
CA MET A 307 -40.32 -48.55 47.77
C MET A 307 -39.04 -47.84 47.27
N GLU A 308 -37.89 -48.10 47.89
CA GLU A 308 -36.61 -47.48 47.49
C GLU A 308 -36.23 -47.84 46.05
N VAL A 309 -36.42 -49.10 45.65
CA VAL A 309 -36.18 -49.55 44.27
C VAL A 309 -37.12 -48.85 43.29
N SER A 310 -38.40 -48.69 43.65
CA SER A 310 -39.37 -47.95 42.83
C SER A 310 -38.95 -46.49 42.62
N GLU A 311 -38.57 -45.78 43.68
CA GLU A 311 -38.12 -44.39 43.61
C GLU A 311 -36.83 -44.24 42.78
N LEU A 312 -35.88 -45.16 42.94
CA LEU A 312 -34.63 -45.15 42.17
C LEU A 312 -34.88 -45.43 40.68
N ASN A 313 -35.79 -46.35 40.36
CA ASN A 313 -36.16 -46.64 38.98
C ASN A 313 -36.84 -45.43 38.31
N GLN A 314 -37.72 -44.71 39.02
CA GLN A 314 -38.31 -43.48 38.49
C GLN A 314 -37.24 -42.40 38.21
N LYS A 315 -36.29 -42.21 39.12
CA LYS A 315 -35.17 -41.26 38.90
C LYS A 315 -34.28 -41.68 37.74
N LEU A 316 -34.00 -42.97 37.60
CA LEU A 316 -33.21 -43.50 36.48
C LEU A 316 -33.92 -43.25 35.14
N GLN A 317 -35.24 -43.45 35.11
CA GLN A 317 -36.04 -43.18 33.91
C GLN A 317 -36.03 -41.68 33.56
N GLN A 318 -36.25 -40.79 34.53
CA GLN A 318 -36.18 -39.34 34.32
C GLN A 318 -34.82 -38.90 33.76
N LEU A 319 -33.72 -39.37 34.36
CA LEU A 319 -32.37 -39.06 33.88
C LEU A 319 -32.09 -39.64 32.48
N SER A 320 -32.67 -40.80 32.17
CA SER A 320 -32.56 -41.39 30.82
C SER A 320 -33.29 -40.54 29.78
N GLU A 321 -34.49 -40.03 30.11
CA GLU A 321 -35.28 -39.15 29.24
C GLU A 321 -34.60 -37.78 29.04
N GLU A 322 -34.00 -37.21 30.09
CA GLU A 322 -33.19 -36.00 29.99
C GLU A 322 -31.97 -36.22 29.09
N LYS A 323 -31.29 -37.36 29.25
CA LYS A 323 -30.14 -37.73 28.41
C LYS A 323 -30.52 -37.87 26.94
N THR A 324 -31.65 -38.50 26.63
CA THR A 324 -32.13 -38.63 25.24
C THR A 324 -32.50 -37.27 24.65
N THR A 325 -33.20 -36.43 25.43
CA THR A 325 -33.56 -35.06 25.01
C THR A 325 -32.32 -34.21 24.70
N LEU A 326 -31.31 -34.27 25.58
CA LEU A 326 -30.03 -33.58 25.35
C LEU A 326 -29.28 -34.11 24.14
N ALA A 327 -29.34 -35.43 23.88
CA ALA A 327 -28.73 -36.02 22.71
C ALA A 327 -29.42 -35.57 21.40
N GLU A 328 -30.75 -35.49 21.39
CA GLU A 328 -31.54 -34.97 20.27
C GLU A 328 -31.24 -33.48 20.02
N GLN A 329 -31.19 -32.66 21.08
CA GLN A 329 -30.80 -31.26 20.97
C GLN A 329 -29.38 -31.10 20.41
N LEU A 330 -28.43 -31.91 20.88
CA LEU A 330 -27.06 -31.91 20.36
C LEU A 330 -27.02 -32.29 18.89
N GLN A 331 -27.81 -33.27 18.46
CA GLN A 331 -27.91 -33.65 17.06
C GLN A 331 -28.48 -32.51 16.21
N ALA A 332 -29.57 -31.88 16.66
CA ALA A 332 -30.18 -30.74 15.96
C ALA A 332 -29.21 -29.54 15.83
N GLU A 333 -28.49 -29.20 16.89
CA GLU A 333 -27.45 -28.16 16.86
C GLU A 333 -26.29 -28.53 15.91
N THR A 334 -25.92 -29.81 15.87
CA THR A 334 -24.89 -30.29 14.95
C THR A 334 -25.34 -30.16 13.49
N GLU A 335 -26.62 -30.45 13.20
CA GLU A 335 -27.22 -30.27 11.88
C GLU A 335 -27.28 -28.79 11.48
N LEU A 336 -27.74 -27.90 12.38
CA LEU A 336 -27.74 -26.45 12.18
C LEU A 336 -26.34 -25.91 11.93
N CYS A 337 -25.34 -26.39 12.67
CA CYS A 337 -23.94 -26.01 12.46
C CYS A 337 -23.44 -26.46 11.08
N ALA A 338 -23.81 -27.66 10.63
CA ALA A 338 -23.46 -28.15 9.30
C ALA A 338 -24.13 -27.33 8.19
N GLU A 339 -25.39 -26.92 8.36
CA GLU A 339 -26.08 -26.01 7.43
C GLU A 339 -25.41 -24.63 7.37
N ALA A 340 -25.04 -24.07 8.53
CA ALA A 340 -24.31 -22.81 8.60
C ALA A 340 -22.93 -22.89 7.94
N GLU A 341 -22.21 -24.01 8.11
CA GLU A 341 -20.94 -24.26 7.41
C GLU A 341 -21.12 -24.36 5.89
N GLU A 342 -22.16 -25.05 5.42
CA GLU A 342 -22.47 -25.11 3.98
C GLU A 342 -22.77 -23.73 3.42
N LEU A 343 -23.59 -22.94 4.11
CA LEU A 343 -23.90 -21.57 3.70
C LEU A 343 -22.63 -20.72 3.65
N ARG A 344 -21.75 -20.84 4.65
CA ARG A 344 -20.47 -20.14 4.69
C ARG A 344 -19.58 -20.50 3.51
N LEU A 345 -19.49 -21.78 3.15
CA LEU A 345 -18.73 -22.24 1.99
C LEU A 345 -19.33 -21.73 0.68
N ARG A 346 -20.66 -21.75 0.53
CA ARG A 346 -21.35 -21.20 -0.64
C ARG A 346 -21.10 -19.69 -0.78
N LEU A 347 -21.16 -18.95 0.32
CA LEU A 347 -20.83 -17.53 0.36
C LEU A 347 -19.35 -17.27 0.03
N GLN A 348 -18.44 -18.13 0.48
CA GLN A 348 -17.02 -18.02 0.15
C GLN A 348 -16.75 -18.27 -1.34
N ALA A 349 -17.41 -19.27 -1.94
CA ALA A 349 -17.33 -19.51 -3.38
C ALA A 349 -17.89 -18.33 -4.17
N ARG A 350 -19.07 -17.81 -3.77
CA ARG A 350 -19.67 -16.63 -4.40
C ARG A 350 -18.79 -15.39 -4.27
N LYS A 351 -18.11 -15.23 -3.13
CA LYS A 351 -17.14 -14.15 -2.93
C LYS A 351 -16.00 -14.25 -3.93
N GLN A 352 -15.42 -15.44 -4.11
CA GLN A 352 -14.34 -15.65 -5.08
C GLN A 352 -14.80 -15.31 -6.50
N GLU A 353 -15.99 -15.78 -6.92
CA GLU A 353 -16.56 -15.43 -8.23
C GLU A 353 -16.69 -13.91 -8.43
N LEU A 354 -17.15 -13.20 -7.39
CA LEU A 354 -17.29 -11.74 -7.44
C LEU A 354 -15.94 -11.02 -7.46
N GLU A 355 -14.93 -11.53 -6.73
CA GLU A 355 -13.56 -11.02 -6.77
C GLU A 355 -12.95 -11.20 -8.17
N ASP A 356 -13.18 -12.34 -8.82
CA ASP A 356 -12.69 -12.61 -10.18
C ASP A 356 -13.39 -11.70 -11.21
N ILE A 357 -14.71 -11.49 -11.09
CA ILE A 357 -15.46 -10.55 -11.95
C ILE A 357 -14.95 -9.13 -11.75
N LEU A 358 -14.68 -8.73 -10.52
CA LEU A 358 -14.20 -7.40 -10.20
C LEU A 358 -12.82 -7.15 -10.82
N GLN A 359 -11.90 -8.12 -10.74
CA GLN A 359 -10.60 -8.04 -11.40
C GLN A 359 -10.71 -7.95 -12.94
N ASP A 360 -11.61 -8.71 -13.57
CA ASP A 360 -11.84 -8.62 -15.02
C ASP A 360 -12.42 -7.26 -15.42
N MET A 361 -13.32 -6.69 -14.61
CA MET A 361 -13.90 -5.37 -14.85
C MET A 361 -12.87 -4.25 -14.65
N GLU A 362 -12.02 -4.34 -13.62
CA GLU A 362 -10.91 -3.39 -13.41
C GLU A 362 -9.94 -3.40 -14.59
N ALA A 363 -9.52 -4.59 -15.07
CA ALA A 363 -8.66 -4.71 -16.25
C ALA A 363 -9.29 -4.11 -17.52
N ARG A 364 -10.60 -4.32 -17.73
CA ARG A 364 -11.32 -3.69 -18.86
C ARG A 364 -11.41 -2.18 -18.74
N ILE A 365 -11.58 -1.64 -17.53
CA ILE A 365 -11.57 -0.20 -17.31
C ILE A 365 -10.19 0.37 -17.66
N GLU A 366 -9.12 -0.27 -17.21
CA GLU A 366 -7.74 0.14 -17.56
C GLU A 366 -7.51 0.13 -19.09
N GLU A 367 -7.96 -0.91 -19.79
CA GLU A 367 -7.89 -0.96 -21.26
C GLU A 367 -8.68 0.17 -21.94
N GLU A 368 -9.89 0.47 -21.47
CA GLU A 368 -10.70 1.57 -22.01
C GLU A 368 -10.12 2.96 -21.68
N GLU A 369 -9.51 3.12 -20.51
CA GLU A 369 -8.79 4.34 -20.14
C GLU A 369 -7.58 4.55 -21.06
N GLU A 370 -6.81 3.51 -21.35
CA GLU A 370 -5.69 3.58 -22.30
C GLU A 370 -6.18 3.91 -23.72
N ARG A 371 -7.28 3.26 -24.19
CA ARG A 371 -7.91 3.58 -25.47
C ARG A 371 -8.36 5.05 -25.53
N ASN A 372 -8.98 5.56 -24.47
CA ASN A 372 -9.44 6.94 -24.41
C ASN A 372 -8.27 7.94 -24.41
N GLN A 373 -7.18 7.63 -23.69
CA GLN A 373 -5.95 8.43 -23.73
C GLN A 373 -5.35 8.47 -25.15
N ASN A 374 -5.29 7.33 -25.83
CA ASN A 374 -4.81 7.24 -27.21
C ASN A 374 -5.69 8.05 -28.17
N MET A 375 -7.02 7.89 -28.10
CA MET A 375 -7.97 8.66 -28.90
C MET A 375 -7.88 10.16 -28.62
N THR A 376 -7.67 10.55 -27.35
CA THR A 376 -7.49 11.95 -26.97
C THR A 376 -6.19 12.53 -27.53
N ALA A 377 -5.10 11.74 -27.54
CA ALA A 377 -3.84 12.13 -28.14
C ALA A 377 -3.94 12.27 -29.67
N GLU A 378 -4.61 11.34 -30.35
CA GLU A 378 -4.89 11.43 -31.78
C GLU A 378 -5.76 12.63 -32.12
N LYS A 379 -6.82 12.87 -31.35
CA LYS A 379 -7.67 14.06 -31.50
C LYS A 379 -6.85 15.34 -31.42
N LYS A 380 -5.93 15.45 -30.44
CA LYS A 380 -5.03 16.61 -30.33
C LYS A 380 -4.14 16.77 -31.56
N LYS A 381 -3.56 15.67 -32.07
CA LYS A 381 -2.75 15.70 -33.30
C LYS A 381 -3.56 16.19 -34.50
N LEU A 382 -4.75 15.63 -34.71
CA LEU A 382 -5.65 16.04 -35.79
C LEU A 382 -6.08 17.50 -35.64
N GLN A 383 -6.33 17.96 -34.42
CA GLN A 383 -6.69 19.35 -34.15
C GLN A 383 -5.55 20.32 -34.48
N ILE A 384 -4.30 19.95 -34.19
CA ILE A 384 -3.11 20.69 -34.63
C ILE A 384 -3.03 20.69 -36.16
N THR A 385 -3.20 19.53 -36.81
CA THR A 385 -3.17 19.45 -38.28
C THR A 385 -4.27 20.29 -38.95
N ILE A 386 -5.48 20.32 -38.36
CA ILE A 386 -6.56 21.20 -38.84
C ILE A 386 -6.14 22.66 -38.71
N GLN A 387 -5.59 23.05 -37.56
CA GLN A 387 -5.12 24.42 -37.33
C GLN A 387 -4.01 24.82 -38.32
N ASP A 388 -3.04 23.94 -38.55
CA ASP A 388 -1.97 24.17 -39.54
C ASP A 388 -2.53 24.31 -40.97
N LEU A 389 -3.54 23.50 -41.33
CA LEU A 389 -4.20 23.59 -42.63
C LEU A 389 -5.07 24.84 -42.77
N GLU A 390 -5.72 25.29 -41.69
CA GLU A 390 -6.46 26.54 -41.63
C GLU A 390 -5.52 27.74 -41.82
N GLU A 391 -4.36 27.74 -41.17
CA GLU A 391 -3.33 28.78 -41.32
C GLU A 391 -2.75 28.79 -42.75
N GLN A 392 -2.41 27.62 -43.30
CA GLN A 392 -1.97 27.51 -44.70
C GLN A 392 -3.04 27.98 -45.69
N LEU A 393 -4.31 27.69 -45.43
CA LEU A 393 -5.41 28.15 -46.28
C LEU A 393 -5.52 29.69 -46.22
N GLU A 394 -5.40 30.29 -45.04
CA GLU A 394 -5.42 31.76 -44.87
C GLU A 394 -4.23 32.43 -45.56
N GLU A 395 -3.04 31.83 -45.49
CA GLU A 395 -1.85 32.29 -46.22
C GLU A 395 -2.04 32.22 -47.74
N GLU A 396 -2.55 31.10 -48.26
CA GLU A 396 -2.84 30.94 -49.69
C GLU A 396 -3.97 31.86 -50.17
N GLU A 397 -5.01 32.09 -49.36
CA GLU A 397 -6.06 33.07 -49.64
C GLU A 397 -5.49 34.50 -49.67
N GLY A 398 -4.58 34.85 -48.75
CA GLY A 398 -3.85 36.11 -48.74
C GLY A 398 -2.96 36.28 -49.99
N ALA A 399 -2.21 35.25 -50.37
CA ALA A 399 -1.39 35.23 -51.57
C ALA A 399 -2.25 35.39 -52.84
N ARG A 400 -3.39 34.71 -52.90
CA ARG A 400 -4.36 34.82 -53.98
C ARG A 400 -4.95 36.23 -54.08
N GLN A 401 -5.30 36.88 -52.96
CA GLN A 401 -5.77 38.26 -52.97
C GLN A 401 -4.70 39.22 -53.50
N LYS A 402 -3.44 39.02 -53.10
CA LYS A 402 -2.31 39.81 -53.60
C LYS A 402 -2.11 39.65 -55.10
N LEU A 403 -2.13 38.41 -55.61
CA LEU A 403 -2.06 38.12 -57.04
C LEU A 403 -3.26 38.71 -57.81
N GLN A 404 -4.45 38.72 -57.22
CA GLN A 404 -5.64 39.33 -57.82
C GLN A 404 -5.46 40.86 -57.95
N LEU A 405 -4.90 41.52 -56.94
CA LEU A 405 -4.56 42.94 -56.99
C LEU A 405 -3.50 43.22 -58.07
N GLU A 406 -2.43 42.43 -58.12
CA GLU A 406 -1.39 42.54 -59.15
C GLU A 406 -1.97 42.36 -60.57
N LYS A 407 -2.86 41.38 -60.77
CA LYS A 407 -3.58 41.19 -62.03
C LYS A 407 -4.37 42.43 -62.44
N VAL A 408 -5.19 42.98 -61.54
CA VAL A 408 -5.98 44.20 -61.83
C VAL A 408 -5.05 45.36 -62.20
N THR A 409 -3.91 45.47 -61.52
CA THR A 409 -2.90 46.50 -61.80
C THR A 409 -2.26 46.31 -63.18
N LEU A 410 -1.94 45.08 -63.57
CA LEU A 410 -1.43 44.76 -64.89
C LEU A 410 -2.47 44.97 -66.00
N ASP A 411 -3.73 44.57 -65.79
CA ASP A 411 -4.84 44.81 -66.71
C ASP A 411 -5.04 46.33 -66.95
N SER A 412 -4.84 47.16 -65.93
CA SER A 412 -4.89 48.62 -66.06
C SER A 412 -3.73 49.20 -66.88
N LYS A 413 -2.54 48.59 -66.81
CA LYS A 413 -1.38 48.96 -67.64
C LYS A 413 -1.57 48.55 -69.10
N ILE A 414 -2.14 47.37 -69.34
CA ILE A 414 -2.45 46.89 -70.69
C ILE A 414 -3.42 47.86 -71.37
N LYS A 415 -4.50 48.28 -70.68
CA LYS A 415 -5.43 49.28 -71.23
C LYS A 415 -4.77 50.59 -71.64
N LYS A 416 -3.82 51.10 -70.84
CA LYS A 416 -3.05 52.29 -71.19
C LYS A 416 -2.21 52.09 -72.45
N LEU A 417 -1.56 50.93 -72.58
CA LEU A 417 -0.77 50.60 -73.76
C LEU A 417 -1.63 50.45 -75.02
N ASP A 418 -2.86 49.92 -74.89
CA ASP A 418 -3.81 49.85 -76.00
C ASP A 418 -4.29 51.25 -76.45
N GLU A 419 -4.52 52.17 -75.50
CA GLU A 419 -4.86 53.57 -75.79
C GLU A 419 -3.70 54.30 -76.50
N ASP A 420 -2.46 54.08 -76.04
CA ASP A 420 -1.26 54.65 -76.66
C ASP A 420 -1.04 54.10 -78.08
N PHE A 421 -1.28 52.80 -78.30
CA PHE A 421 -1.18 52.16 -79.62
C PHE A 421 -2.18 52.76 -80.63
N ALA A 422 -3.44 52.96 -80.22
CA ALA A 422 -4.45 53.58 -81.07
C ALA A 422 -4.06 55.01 -81.50
N SER A 423 -3.41 55.78 -80.62
CA SER A 423 -2.93 57.13 -80.93
C SER A 423 -1.80 57.16 -81.98
N LEU A 424 -0.93 56.15 -81.94
CA LEU A 424 0.17 55.98 -82.90
C LEU A 424 -0.34 55.54 -84.27
N GLU A 425 -1.36 54.69 -84.30
CA GLU A 425 -1.98 54.23 -85.56
C GLU A 425 -2.65 55.38 -86.33
N ASP A 426 -3.31 56.31 -85.62
CA ASP A 426 -3.98 57.47 -86.22
C ASP A 426 -2.98 58.52 -86.79
N SER A 427 -1.80 58.64 -86.17
CA SER A 427 -0.70 59.45 -86.74
C SER A 427 -0.13 58.84 -88.02
N ASN A 428 -0.03 57.51 -88.09
CA ASN A 428 0.53 56.82 -89.25
C ASN A 428 -0.39 56.91 -90.50
N GLN A 429 -1.71 56.92 -90.30
CA GLN A 429 -2.67 57.09 -91.40
C GLN A 429 -2.64 58.49 -92.04
N LYS A 430 -2.26 59.54 -91.29
CA LYS A 430 -2.12 60.91 -91.83
C LYS A 430 -0.95 61.03 -92.81
N VAL A 431 0.19 60.41 -92.47
CA VAL A 431 1.40 60.41 -93.33
C VAL A 431 1.18 59.64 -94.64
N LEU A 432 0.38 58.57 -94.61
CA LEU A 432 0.02 57.81 -95.81
C LEU A 432 -0.86 58.60 -96.81
N LYS A 433 -1.67 59.55 -96.35
CA LYS A 433 -2.51 60.40 -97.22
C LYS A 433 -1.72 61.51 -97.92
N GLU A 434 -0.70 62.07 -97.26
CA GLU A 434 0.14 63.14 -97.83
C GLU A 434 1.04 62.63 -98.99
N ARG A 435 1.51 61.38 -98.91
CA ARG A 435 2.32 60.76 -99.97
C ARG A 435 1.55 60.59 -101.29
N LYS A 436 0.24 60.29 -101.23
CA LYS A 436 -0.58 59.98 -102.42
C LYS A 436 -0.86 61.19 -103.32
N VAL A 437 -0.94 62.40 -102.73
CA VAL A 437 -1.21 63.65 -103.46
C VAL A 437 0.02 64.17 -104.23
N LEU A 438 1.23 63.77 -103.81
CA LEU A 438 2.48 64.14 -104.48
C LEU A 438 2.79 63.26 -105.70
N GLU A 439 2.32 62.01 -105.73
CA GLU A 439 2.52 61.08 -106.86
C GLU A 439 1.66 61.45 -108.10
N GLU A 440 0.48 62.07 -107.94
CA GLU A 440 -0.41 62.46 -109.06
C GLU A 440 0.07 63.71 -109.82
N LYS A 441 0.76 64.65 -109.15
CA LYS A 441 1.31 65.86 -109.82
C LYS A 441 2.51 65.58 -110.73
N LEU A 442 3.17 64.43 -110.58
CA LEU A 442 4.35 64.07 -111.36
C LEU A 442 3.99 63.54 -112.77
N LEU A 443 2.79 62.97 -112.94
CA LEU A 443 2.33 62.34 -114.18
C LEU A 443 1.85 63.36 -115.23
N GLU A 444 1.33 64.51 -114.81
CA GLU A 444 0.81 65.56 -115.70
C GLU A 444 1.92 66.39 -116.38
N VAL A 445 3.08 66.54 -115.71
CA VAL A 445 4.26 67.26 -116.25
C VAL A 445 5.04 66.43 -117.27
N SER A 446 4.96 65.10 -117.18
CA SER A 446 5.71 64.19 -118.06
C SER A 446 5.15 64.12 -119.50
N GLN A 447 3.87 64.44 -119.70
CA GLN A 447 3.21 64.30 -121.00
C GLN A 447 3.37 65.55 -121.90
N ASN A 448 3.59 66.73 -121.32
CA ASN A 448 3.82 67.99 -122.06
C ASN A 448 5.28 68.18 -122.53
N LEU A 449 6.21 67.35 -122.08
CA LEU A 449 7.64 67.43 -122.45
C LEU A 449 7.95 66.65 -123.74
N SER A 450 7.10 65.68 -124.12
CA SER A 450 7.31 64.80 -125.28
C SER A 450 7.08 65.46 -126.65
N GLU A 451 6.36 66.60 -126.72
CA GLU A 451 6.08 67.27 -128.00
C GLU A 451 7.13 68.33 -128.36
N GLU A 452 7.95 68.78 -127.40
CA GLU A 452 8.89 69.90 -127.58
C GLU A 452 10.36 69.48 -127.76
N GLU A 453 10.66 68.19 -127.67
CA GLU A 453 11.99 67.61 -127.90
C GLU A 453 12.34 67.35 -129.38
N GLU A 454 11.38 67.41 -130.31
CA GLU A 454 11.60 67.18 -131.75
C GLU A 454 12.19 68.39 -132.52
N LYS A 455 12.22 69.61 -131.94
CA LYS A 455 12.75 70.82 -132.62
C LYS A 455 14.14 71.30 -132.15
N SER A 456 14.69 70.77 -131.05
CA SER A 456 15.91 71.32 -130.41
C SER A 456 17.23 70.66 -130.87
N LYS A 457 17.19 69.51 -131.56
CA LYS A 457 18.40 68.73 -131.94
C LYS A 457 19.22 69.29 -133.11
N HIS A 458 18.81 70.37 -133.79
CA HIS A 458 19.55 70.94 -134.92
C HIS A 458 20.57 72.05 -134.54
N LEU A 459 20.50 72.62 -133.33
CA LEU A 459 21.37 73.75 -132.92
C LEU A 459 22.51 73.39 -131.94
N SER A 460 22.54 72.16 -131.40
CA SER A 460 23.56 71.71 -130.45
C SER A 460 24.94 71.39 -131.09
N LYS A 461 25.03 71.33 -132.44
CA LYS A 461 26.30 71.12 -133.17
C LYS A 461 27.22 72.35 -133.24
N LEU A 462 26.78 73.54 -132.78
CA LEU A 462 27.57 74.78 -132.86
C LEU A 462 28.24 75.20 -131.53
N LYS A 463 27.85 74.58 -130.40
CA LYS A 463 28.33 74.98 -129.05
C LYS A 463 29.71 74.42 -128.69
N ALA A 464 30.13 73.34 -129.35
CA ALA A 464 31.44 72.69 -129.17
C ALA A 464 32.67 73.54 -129.61
N ARG A 465 32.48 74.83 -129.93
CA ARG A 465 33.54 75.74 -130.42
C ARG A 465 33.92 76.86 -129.43
N HIS A 466 33.25 77.00 -128.29
CA HIS A 466 33.52 78.09 -127.32
C HIS A 466 34.00 77.65 -125.93
N GLU A 467 34.11 76.35 -125.69
CA GLU A 467 34.71 75.79 -124.45
C GLU A 467 36.25 75.95 -124.38
N ALA A 468 36.89 76.50 -125.42
CA ALA A 468 38.33 76.81 -125.42
C ALA A 468 38.73 78.12 -124.70
N THR A 469 37.78 78.92 -124.20
CA THR A 469 38.05 80.31 -123.76
C THR A 469 37.87 80.60 -122.27
N ILE A 470 37.44 79.64 -121.44
CA ILE A 470 37.12 79.92 -120.01
C ILE A 470 38.09 79.24 -119.03
N ALA A 471 39.17 78.64 -119.55
CA ALA A 471 40.35 78.25 -118.77
C ALA A 471 41.17 79.44 -118.21
N GLU A 472 40.69 80.68 -118.31
CA GLU A 472 41.44 81.91 -118.01
C GLU A 472 40.95 82.69 -116.76
N ILE A 473 39.89 82.25 -116.06
CA ILE A 473 39.32 82.98 -114.89
C ILE A 473 39.63 82.30 -113.54
N ASP A 474 40.28 81.14 -113.55
CA ASP A 474 40.62 80.35 -112.34
C ASP A 474 41.70 80.98 -111.43
N ASP A 475 42.25 82.17 -111.75
CA ASP A 475 43.39 82.77 -111.03
C ASP A 475 43.08 84.05 -110.22
N LYS A 476 41.80 84.44 -110.04
CA LYS A 476 41.45 85.68 -109.28
C LYS A 476 40.76 85.52 -107.92
N LEU A 477 40.14 84.38 -107.58
CA LEU A 477 39.37 84.29 -106.31
C LEU A 477 40.16 83.70 -105.12
N ARG A 478 41.34 83.11 -105.36
CA ARG A 478 42.21 82.53 -104.30
C ARG A 478 42.88 83.56 -103.37
N ARG A 479 42.67 84.87 -103.56
CA ARG A 479 43.35 85.92 -102.76
C ARG A 479 42.47 86.67 -101.75
N GLU A 480 41.15 86.44 -101.64
CA GLU A 480 40.29 87.38 -100.89
C GLU A 480 39.71 86.91 -99.53
N GLN A 481 39.76 85.64 -99.14
CA GLN A 481 39.13 85.25 -97.84
C GLN A 481 40.02 84.52 -96.83
N GLN A 482 41.33 84.74 -96.97
CA GLN A 482 42.34 84.43 -95.96
C GLN A 482 42.46 85.51 -94.85
N VAL A 483 41.49 86.44 -94.74
CA VAL A 483 41.53 87.60 -93.81
C VAL A 483 40.47 87.55 -92.68
N ARG A 484 39.48 86.64 -92.67
CA ARG A 484 38.46 86.57 -91.57
C ARG A 484 38.72 85.48 -90.52
N GLN A 485 40.00 85.31 -90.20
CA GLN A 485 40.53 84.54 -89.09
C GLN A 485 40.40 85.26 -87.72
N GLU A 486 39.61 86.33 -87.59
CA GLU A 486 39.66 87.20 -86.39
C GLU A 486 38.45 87.17 -85.44
N LEU A 487 37.36 86.42 -85.70
CA LEU A 487 36.23 86.30 -84.75
C LEU A 487 36.03 84.91 -84.10
N GLU A 488 37.13 84.15 -84.05
CA GLU A 488 37.43 83.06 -83.10
C GLU A 488 37.31 83.46 -81.60
N ARG A 489 36.84 84.67 -81.27
CA ARG A 489 36.69 85.17 -79.89
C ARG A 489 35.28 85.07 -79.31
N ALA A 490 34.23 84.99 -80.13
CA ALA A 490 32.85 84.89 -79.63
C ALA A 490 32.44 83.46 -79.25
N SER A 491 33.18 82.45 -79.73
CA SER A 491 32.97 81.02 -79.48
C SER A 491 33.27 80.57 -78.04
N ARG A 492 33.75 81.42 -77.12
CA ARG A 492 34.24 80.98 -75.80
C ARG A 492 33.43 81.45 -74.58
N LYS A 493 32.39 82.26 -74.74
CA LYS A 493 31.67 82.86 -73.58
C LYS A 493 30.29 82.26 -73.30
N THR A 494 29.57 81.81 -74.33
CA THR A 494 28.23 81.24 -74.20
C THR A 494 28.23 79.72 -73.98
N GLU A 495 29.35 79.05 -74.23
CA GLU A 495 29.52 77.61 -74.00
C GLU A 495 29.83 77.27 -72.52
N SER A 496 30.27 78.26 -71.73
CA SER A 496 30.61 78.10 -70.31
C SER A 496 29.41 78.17 -69.36
N GLU A 497 28.32 78.88 -69.71
CA GLU A 497 27.18 79.10 -68.79
C GLU A 497 26.06 78.05 -68.95
N LEU A 498 26.05 77.28 -70.03
CA LEU A 498 25.02 76.26 -70.31
C LEU A 498 25.36 74.88 -69.71
N ASN A 499 26.64 74.58 -69.51
CA ASN A 499 27.09 73.31 -68.92
C ASN A 499 26.93 73.28 -67.39
N ASP A 500 27.16 74.41 -66.69
CA ASP A 500 27.10 74.47 -65.22
C ASP A 500 25.69 74.23 -64.62
N VAL A 501 24.62 74.52 -65.37
CA VAL A 501 23.23 74.42 -64.84
C VAL A 501 22.60 73.04 -65.08
N LYS A 502 23.08 72.27 -66.07
CA LYS A 502 22.52 70.92 -66.35
C LYS A 502 23.19 69.82 -65.53
N GLU A 503 24.45 69.96 -65.14
CA GLU A 503 25.12 69.04 -64.21
C GLU A 503 24.52 69.10 -62.79
N GLN A 504 24.13 70.29 -62.31
CA GLN A 504 23.50 70.46 -60.99
C GLN A 504 22.11 69.81 -60.86
N LEU A 505 21.41 69.58 -61.97
CA LEU A 505 20.09 68.92 -61.98
C LEU A 505 20.20 67.38 -61.96
N LEU A 506 21.29 66.83 -62.48
CA LEU A 506 21.57 65.38 -62.49
C LEU A 506 22.02 64.90 -61.11
N GLU A 507 22.74 65.74 -60.36
CA GLU A 507 23.27 65.45 -59.03
C GLU A 507 22.18 65.39 -57.93
N LYS A 508 21.10 66.19 -58.06
CA LYS A 508 20.02 66.24 -57.07
C LYS A 508 19.00 65.11 -57.15
N LYS A 509 18.89 64.43 -58.31
CA LYS A 509 18.01 63.26 -58.46
C LYS A 509 18.65 61.96 -57.96
N GLN A 510 19.96 61.78 -58.10
CA GLN A 510 20.66 60.62 -57.54
C GLN A 510 20.78 60.66 -56.00
N GLN A 511 20.90 61.85 -55.40
CA GLN A 511 20.92 61.99 -53.93
C GLN A 511 19.60 61.60 -53.23
N VAL A 512 18.45 61.62 -53.91
CA VAL A 512 17.15 61.32 -53.28
C VAL A 512 16.87 59.81 -53.21
N GLU A 513 17.28 59.03 -54.22
CA GLU A 513 17.14 57.56 -54.21
C GLU A 513 18.19 56.88 -53.31
N GLU A 514 19.37 57.48 -53.14
CA GLU A 514 20.41 56.96 -52.23
C GLU A 514 20.05 57.19 -50.75
N ILE A 515 19.36 58.29 -50.42
CA ILE A 515 18.91 58.59 -49.05
C ILE A 515 17.74 57.69 -48.62
N GLN A 516 16.88 57.21 -49.54
CA GLN A 516 15.79 56.28 -49.19
C GLN A 516 16.30 54.86 -48.88
N VAL A 517 17.39 54.41 -49.51
CA VAL A 517 18.04 53.12 -49.19
C VAL A 517 18.93 53.22 -47.94
N GLN A 518 19.49 54.40 -47.64
CA GLN A 518 20.21 54.66 -46.39
C GLN A 518 19.26 54.80 -45.19
N LEU A 519 18.02 55.28 -45.36
CA LEU A 519 17.05 55.44 -44.26
C LEU A 519 16.63 54.08 -43.66
N GLY A 520 16.42 53.04 -44.48
CA GLY A 520 16.09 51.69 -44.00
C GLY A 520 17.26 50.97 -43.30
N ARG A 521 18.50 51.15 -43.76
CA ARG A 521 19.69 50.68 -43.02
C ARG A 521 19.92 51.45 -41.72
N LYS A 522 19.59 52.74 -41.70
CA LYS A 522 19.68 53.58 -40.50
C LYS A 522 18.60 53.26 -39.47
N GLU A 523 17.45 52.73 -39.84
CA GLU A 523 16.42 52.25 -38.89
C GLU A 523 16.83 50.94 -38.18
N GLU A 524 17.51 50.01 -38.87
CA GLU A 524 18.12 48.83 -38.23
C GLU A 524 19.34 49.19 -37.35
N GLU A 525 20.20 50.12 -37.79
CA GLU A 525 21.30 50.64 -36.97
C GLU A 525 20.81 51.46 -35.77
N LEU A 526 19.69 52.17 -35.87
CA LEU A 526 19.06 52.91 -34.76
C LEU A 526 18.53 51.95 -33.68
N THR A 527 18.02 50.78 -34.06
CA THR A 527 17.54 49.76 -33.13
C THR A 527 18.69 49.07 -32.39
N GLN A 528 19.83 48.83 -33.06
CA GLN A 528 21.06 48.36 -32.39
C GLN A 528 21.77 49.45 -31.57
N ALA A 529 21.69 50.71 -31.99
CA ALA A 529 22.25 51.84 -31.25
C ALA A 529 21.45 52.20 -29.99
N LEU A 530 20.12 52.00 -29.98
CA LEU A 530 19.30 52.17 -28.77
C LEU A 530 19.67 51.16 -27.67
N ASN A 531 19.92 49.90 -28.02
CA ASN A 531 20.39 48.89 -27.06
C ASN A 531 21.81 49.19 -26.51
N LYS A 532 22.69 49.80 -27.32
CA LYS A 532 23.99 50.32 -26.85
C LYS A 532 23.88 51.61 -26.04
N CYS A 533 22.85 52.42 -26.30
CA CYS A 533 22.56 53.64 -25.54
C CYS A 533 22.04 53.30 -24.12
N ASP A 534 21.32 52.19 -23.95
CA ASP A 534 20.90 51.71 -22.63
C ASP A 534 22.07 51.16 -21.79
N GLU A 535 23.06 50.50 -22.42
CA GLU A 535 24.30 50.09 -21.76
C GLU A 535 25.20 51.31 -21.40
N GLU A 536 25.28 52.30 -22.28
CA GLU A 536 25.97 53.58 -22.03
C GLU A 536 25.23 54.47 -21.01
N LEU A 537 23.91 54.36 -20.86
CA LEU A 537 23.12 55.04 -19.81
C LEU A 537 23.43 54.50 -18.40
N ILE A 538 23.76 53.20 -18.27
CA ILE A 538 24.20 52.60 -17.01
C ILE A 538 25.66 52.99 -16.68
N ALA A 539 26.54 53.03 -17.69
CA ALA A 539 27.93 53.47 -17.54
C ALA A 539 28.05 54.98 -17.23
N LYS A 540 27.21 55.81 -17.88
CA LYS A 540 27.13 57.27 -17.65
C LYS A 540 26.57 57.62 -16.27
N ALA A 541 25.63 56.85 -15.73
CA ALA A 541 25.13 57.04 -14.36
C ALA A 541 26.21 56.75 -13.28
N GLN A 542 27.09 55.78 -13.53
CA GLN A 542 28.25 55.50 -12.66
C GLN A 542 29.35 56.57 -12.80
N ALA A 543 29.61 57.05 -14.01
CA ALA A 543 30.56 58.14 -14.27
C ALA A 543 30.09 59.50 -13.71
N GLN A 544 28.78 59.82 -13.76
CA GLN A 544 28.21 61.05 -13.16
C GLN A 544 28.25 61.06 -11.62
N LYS A 545 28.37 59.88 -10.99
CA LYS A 545 28.54 59.78 -9.53
C LYS A 545 29.98 60.10 -9.11
N MET A 546 30.99 59.62 -9.86
CA MET A 546 32.40 59.99 -9.68
C MET A 546 32.68 61.46 -10.08
N LEU A 547 31.96 62.01 -11.05
CA LEU A 547 32.08 63.42 -11.45
C LEU A 547 31.63 64.36 -10.33
N ARG A 548 30.56 64.03 -9.59
CA ARG A 548 30.10 64.82 -8.42
C ARG A 548 31.05 64.76 -7.22
N GLU A 549 31.80 63.66 -7.04
CA GLU A 549 32.84 63.56 -6.01
C GLU A 549 34.11 64.37 -6.39
N LEU A 550 34.45 64.45 -7.69
CA LEU A 550 35.55 65.26 -8.19
C LEU A 550 35.20 66.76 -8.30
N GLU A 551 33.94 67.12 -8.56
CA GLU A 551 33.46 68.52 -8.57
C GLU A 551 33.48 69.14 -7.17
N ASN A 552 33.20 68.36 -6.10
CA ASN A 552 33.34 68.82 -4.72
C ASN A 552 34.81 69.03 -4.31
N GLN A 553 35.74 68.23 -4.83
CA GLN A 553 37.18 68.41 -4.63
C GLN A 553 37.74 69.60 -5.45
N LEU A 554 37.11 69.93 -6.57
CA LEU A 554 37.45 71.10 -7.38
C LEU A 554 37.01 72.42 -6.74
N THR A 555 35.87 72.44 -6.04
CA THR A 555 35.42 73.63 -5.29
C THR A 555 36.30 73.90 -4.06
N GLU A 556 36.79 72.88 -3.35
CA GLU A 556 37.81 73.06 -2.28
C GLU A 556 39.13 73.61 -2.85
N ALA A 557 39.58 73.12 -4.01
CA ALA A 557 40.80 73.62 -4.66
C ALA A 557 40.65 75.03 -5.28
N GLN A 558 39.42 75.48 -5.59
CA GLN A 558 39.14 76.82 -6.08
C GLN A 558 39.12 77.86 -4.96
N GLU A 559 38.69 77.50 -3.74
CA GLU A 559 38.80 78.37 -2.57
C GLU A 559 40.28 78.56 -2.15
N ASP A 560 41.13 77.54 -2.30
CA ASP A 560 42.58 77.64 -2.09
C ASP A 560 43.29 78.51 -3.15
N LEU A 561 42.79 78.55 -4.39
CA LEU A 561 43.33 79.38 -5.47
C LEU A 561 43.00 80.88 -5.32
N GLU A 562 41.86 81.22 -4.72
CA GLU A 562 41.53 82.62 -4.39
C GLU A 562 42.36 83.13 -3.20
N ALA A 563 42.68 82.27 -2.23
CA ALA A 563 43.62 82.58 -1.15
C ALA A 563 45.07 82.81 -1.66
N GLU A 564 45.50 82.08 -2.71
CA GLU A 564 46.82 82.26 -3.34
C GLU A 564 46.93 83.56 -4.16
N LYS A 565 45.83 84.01 -4.78
CA LYS A 565 45.78 85.30 -5.50
C LYS A 565 45.86 86.51 -4.58
N GLU A 566 45.29 86.46 -3.38
CA GLU A 566 45.45 87.51 -2.36
C GLU A 566 46.89 87.55 -1.78
N ALA A 567 47.57 86.41 -1.69
CA ALA A 567 48.98 86.34 -1.29
C ALA A 567 49.93 86.89 -2.39
N ARG A 568 49.63 86.64 -3.67
CA ARG A 568 50.40 87.15 -4.82
C ARG A 568 50.28 88.67 -5.00
N ALA A 569 49.12 89.25 -4.67
CA ALA A 569 48.91 90.70 -4.60
C ALA A 569 49.73 91.39 -3.48
N LYS A 570 50.13 90.65 -2.43
CA LYS A 570 51.08 91.12 -1.40
C LYS A 570 52.56 90.92 -1.81
N ALA A 571 52.88 89.90 -2.62
CA ALA A 571 54.25 89.61 -3.07
C ALA A 571 54.75 90.56 -4.19
N GLU A 572 53.93 90.96 -5.16
CA GLU A 572 54.36 91.95 -6.17
C GLU A 572 54.49 93.37 -5.62
N LYS A 573 53.84 93.66 -4.48
CA LYS A 573 54.06 94.88 -3.70
C LYS A 573 55.43 94.91 -2.99
N LEU A 574 56.06 93.75 -2.79
CA LEU A 574 57.43 93.58 -2.27
C LEU A 574 58.50 93.47 -3.39
N LYS A 575 58.09 93.24 -4.64
CA LYS A 575 58.97 93.32 -5.82
C LYS A 575 59.22 94.76 -6.29
N ARG A 576 58.54 95.74 -5.69
CA ARG A 576 58.95 97.15 -5.76
C ARG A 576 60.33 97.41 -5.16
N ASP A 577 60.89 96.53 -4.33
CA ASP A 577 61.97 96.93 -3.42
C ASP A 577 63.34 96.23 -3.65
N LEU A 578 63.58 95.56 -4.80
CA LEU A 578 64.77 94.68 -4.96
C LEU A 578 65.58 94.74 -6.27
N ASN A 579 65.35 95.69 -7.19
CA ASN A 579 66.26 95.87 -8.36
C ASN A 579 66.50 97.32 -8.79
N GLU A 580 66.23 98.28 -7.90
CA GLU A 580 67.03 99.50 -7.84
C GLU A 580 68.41 99.12 -7.29
N VAL A 581 69.49 99.56 -7.96
CA VAL A 581 70.89 99.56 -7.50
C VAL A 581 71.66 98.22 -7.57
N MET A 582 72.27 97.94 -8.74
CA MET A 582 73.66 97.46 -8.94
C MET A 582 73.97 97.50 -10.47
N PHE A 583 74.59 98.54 -11.07
CA PHE A 583 76.06 98.77 -11.23
C PHE A 583 76.76 97.48 -11.75
N VAL A 584 77.52 97.36 -12.86
CA VAL A 584 78.59 98.17 -13.51
C VAL A 584 79.06 97.39 -14.77
N ASP A 585 79.34 98.11 -15.86
CA ASP A 585 80.46 97.94 -16.83
C ASP A 585 80.08 98.21 -18.31
N PHE A 586 80.78 99.23 -18.86
CA PHE A 586 80.85 99.77 -20.23
C PHE A 586 79.74 100.68 -20.77
#